data_AF-Q5AY36-F1
#
_entry.id   AF-Q5AY36-F1
#
_cell.length_a   1.000
_cell.length_b   1.000
_cell.length_c   1.000
_cell.angle_alpha   90.00
_cell.angle_beta   90.00
_cell.angle_gamma   90.00
#
_symmetry.space_group_name_H-M   'P 1'
#
loop_
_entity.id
_entity.type
_entity.pdbx_description
1 polymer ?
#
loop_
_entity_poly.entity_id
_entity_poly.type
_entity_poly.pdbx_seq_one_letter_code
_entity_poly.pdbx_strand_id
1 'polypeptide(L)'
;MAKNHGYLIPHVGEIYCRAPACTNSFQTQFLNTNNLKKHIRKAHVDKFDLLEKEGGGRPTAKEEDDVIVFYKAVLEAYDARQEDGVGKPEIPCRRDGKINQSAVKKYVREQGYSVPCDACKEADKAKDCCREANLDVCDHFELFEPYEDEEEAESNEVF
;
A
#
# COMPACT_ATOMS: atom_id res chain seq x y z
N MET A 1 -20.91 11.45 -34.37
CA MET A 1 -20.85 11.88 -32.96
C MET A 1 -19.48 11.51 -32.44
N ALA A 2 -18.64 12.49 -32.11
CA ALA A 2 -17.32 12.21 -31.54
C ALA A 2 -17.53 11.60 -30.15
N LYS A 3 -17.05 10.38 -29.94
CA LYS A 3 -17.02 9.77 -28.61
C LYS A 3 -15.88 10.47 -27.85
N ASN A 4 -16.18 11.07 -26.70
CA ASN A 4 -15.16 11.61 -25.81
C ASN A 4 -14.44 10.44 -25.12
N HIS A 5 -13.50 9.82 -25.81
CA HIS A 5 -12.57 8.87 -25.20
C HIS A 5 -11.62 9.64 -24.29
N GLY A 6 -11.39 9.15 -23.07
CA GLY A 6 -10.31 9.68 -22.22
C GLY A 6 -8.95 9.24 -22.76
N TYR A 7 -7.87 9.86 -22.31
CA TYR A 7 -6.52 9.39 -22.64
C TYR A 7 -5.96 8.58 -21.47
N LEU A 8 -5.43 7.40 -21.76
CA LEU A 8 -4.61 6.63 -20.82
C LEU A 8 -3.22 6.49 -21.41
N ILE A 9 -2.22 7.14 -20.80
CA ILE A 9 -0.85 7.18 -21.32
C ILE A 9 0.03 6.33 -20.41
N PRO A 10 0.47 5.13 -20.85
CA PRO A 10 1.45 4.36 -20.12
C PRO A 10 2.80 5.07 -20.15
N HIS A 11 3.41 5.25 -18.98
CA HIS A 11 4.75 5.79 -18.84
C HIS A 11 5.81 4.70 -19.15
N VAL A 12 7.03 5.13 -19.48
CA VAL A 12 8.15 4.22 -19.71
C VAL A 12 8.41 3.42 -18.42
N GLY A 13 8.56 2.10 -18.55
CA GLY A 13 8.76 1.20 -17.41
C GLY A 13 7.46 0.78 -16.72
N GLU A 14 6.31 1.36 -17.07
CA GLU A 14 5.03 0.99 -16.50
C GLU A 14 4.58 -0.40 -17.00
N ILE A 15 4.10 -1.21 -16.06
CA ILE A 15 3.73 -2.62 -16.26
C ILE A 15 2.39 -3.01 -15.64
N TYR A 16 1.62 -2.05 -15.12
CA TYR A 16 0.28 -2.28 -14.57
C TYR A 16 -0.74 -1.42 -15.32
N CYS A 17 -1.96 -1.94 -15.50
CA CYS A 17 -3.01 -1.19 -16.18
C CYS A 17 -3.73 -0.25 -15.19
N ARG A 18 -3.77 1.05 -15.49
CA ARG A 18 -4.49 2.04 -14.64
C ARG A 18 -5.93 2.30 -15.08
N ALA A 19 -6.44 1.59 -16.07
CA ALA A 19 -7.79 1.81 -16.55
C ALA A 19 -8.81 1.46 -15.43
N PRO A 20 -9.74 2.37 -15.09
CA PRO A 20 -10.78 2.11 -14.10
C PRO A 20 -11.56 0.83 -14.43
N ALA A 21 -11.73 -0.01 -13.40
CA ALA A 21 -12.38 -1.32 -13.49
C ALA A 21 -11.71 -2.32 -14.45
N CYS A 22 -10.42 -2.16 -14.75
CA CYS A 22 -9.66 -3.22 -15.41
C CYS A 22 -9.40 -4.37 -14.44
N THR A 23 -9.78 -5.60 -14.80
CA THR A 23 -9.49 -6.80 -13.99
C THR A 23 -7.99 -7.03 -13.81
N ASN A 24 -7.20 -6.63 -14.80
CA ASN A 24 -5.75 -6.83 -14.81
C ASN A 24 -4.98 -5.69 -14.11
N SER A 25 -5.67 -4.65 -13.65
CA SER A 25 -5.03 -3.48 -13.03
C SER A 25 -4.21 -3.83 -11.79
N PHE A 26 -4.72 -4.75 -10.97
CA PHE A 26 -4.08 -5.16 -9.72
C PHE A 26 -3.59 -6.62 -9.73
N GLN A 27 -4.05 -7.43 -10.69
CA GLN A 27 -3.81 -8.88 -10.69
C GLN A 27 -2.73 -9.32 -11.67
N THR A 28 -2.37 -8.49 -12.65
CA THR A 28 -1.46 -8.89 -13.72
C THR A 28 -0.39 -7.84 -13.94
N GLN A 29 0.83 -8.22 -13.61
CA GLN A 29 2.03 -7.52 -14.02
C GLN A 29 2.36 -7.89 -15.47
N PHE A 30 2.36 -6.91 -16.38
CA PHE A 30 2.79 -7.12 -17.75
C PHE A 30 4.32 -7.20 -17.83
N LEU A 31 4.85 -8.01 -18.75
CA LEU A 31 6.31 -8.15 -18.88
C LEU A 31 7.03 -6.84 -19.26
N ASN A 32 6.35 -5.94 -19.98
CA ASN A 32 6.89 -4.66 -20.38
C ASN A 32 5.76 -3.70 -20.80
N THR A 33 6.11 -2.42 -20.95
CA THR A 33 5.17 -1.35 -21.35
C THR A 33 4.53 -1.60 -22.70
N ASN A 34 5.19 -2.30 -23.64
CA ASN A 34 4.59 -2.62 -24.94
C ASN A 34 3.45 -3.63 -24.81
N ASN A 35 3.59 -4.63 -23.93
CA ASN A 35 2.52 -5.59 -23.63
C ASN A 35 1.36 -4.90 -22.91
N LEU A 36 1.65 -3.94 -22.01
CA LEU A 36 0.64 -3.11 -21.38
C LEU A 36 -0.12 -2.26 -22.42
N LYS A 37 0.58 -1.57 -23.34
CA LYS A 37 -0.04 -0.81 -24.44
C LYS A 37 -0.94 -1.69 -25.31
N LYS A 38 -0.48 -2.91 -25.66
CA LYS A 38 -1.30 -3.89 -26.40
C LYS A 38 -2.56 -4.27 -25.62
N HIS A 39 -2.46 -4.49 -24.31
CA HIS A 39 -3.61 -4.78 -23.47
C HIS A 39 -4.62 -3.63 -23.49
N ILE A 40 -4.18 -2.38 -23.30
CA ILE A 40 -5.06 -1.21 -23.28
C ILE A 40 -5.80 -1.06 -24.62
N ARG A 41 -5.09 -1.16 -25.75
CA ARG A 41 -5.70 -1.11 -27.08
C ARG A 41 -6.74 -2.20 -27.33
N LYS A 42 -6.63 -3.34 -26.63
CA LYS A 42 -7.54 -4.48 -26.81
C LYS A 42 -8.71 -4.45 -25.84
N ALA A 43 -8.43 -4.18 -24.56
CA ALA A 43 -9.39 -4.31 -23.47
C ALA A 43 -10.11 -3.01 -23.12
N HIS A 44 -9.57 -1.86 -23.58
CA HIS A 44 -10.05 -0.54 -23.18
C HIS A 44 -10.32 0.39 -24.36
N VAL A 45 -10.43 -0.14 -25.58
CA VAL A 45 -10.68 0.61 -26.82
C VAL A 45 -11.93 1.48 -26.77
N ASP A 46 -12.96 1.06 -26.02
CA ASP A 46 -14.23 1.79 -25.94
C ASP A 46 -14.18 3.01 -24.99
N LYS A 47 -13.14 3.10 -24.16
CA LYS A 47 -13.05 4.06 -23.04
C LYS A 47 -11.82 4.96 -23.13
N PHE A 48 -10.71 4.42 -23.62
CA PHE A 48 -9.43 5.11 -23.63
C PHE A 48 -8.74 5.01 -24.98
N ASP A 49 -8.31 6.16 -25.47
CA ASP A 49 -7.35 6.23 -26.55
C ASP A 49 -5.94 6.30 -25.97
N LEU A 50 -5.00 5.58 -26.59
CA LEU A 50 -3.58 5.85 -26.38
C LEU A 50 -3.23 7.06 -27.26
N LEU A 51 -2.50 8.05 -26.73
CA LEU A 51 -1.93 9.09 -27.59
C LEU A 51 -1.05 8.44 -28.66
N GLU A 52 -1.28 8.79 -29.92
CA GLU A 52 -0.64 8.27 -31.15
C GLU A 52 0.86 8.61 -31.26
N LYS A 53 1.62 8.62 -30.17
CA LYS A 53 3.08 8.54 -30.29
C LYS A 53 3.44 7.10 -30.65
N GLU A 54 3.27 6.77 -31.93
CA GLU A 54 3.46 5.44 -32.52
C GLU A 54 4.94 5.07 -32.76
N GLY A 55 5.88 5.95 -32.44
CA GLY A 55 7.30 5.66 -32.58
C GLY A 55 7.79 4.71 -31.49
N GLY A 56 8.00 3.43 -31.83
CA GLY A 56 8.96 2.61 -31.10
C GLY A 56 10.33 3.29 -31.16
N GLY A 57 10.91 3.63 -30.01
CA GLY A 57 12.15 4.39 -29.95
C GLY A 57 12.61 4.59 -28.50
N ARG A 58 13.86 5.04 -28.35
CA ARG A 58 14.38 5.46 -27.05
C ARG A 58 13.56 6.67 -26.57
N PRO A 59 13.11 6.70 -25.30
CA PRO A 59 12.48 7.89 -24.73
C PRO A 59 13.38 9.12 -24.88
N THR A 60 12.77 10.26 -25.17
CA THR A 60 13.48 11.53 -25.12
C THR A 60 13.71 11.94 -23.67
N ALA A 61 14.74 12.77 -23.41
CA ALA A 61 15.00 13.28 -22.05
C ALA A 61 13.77 13.99 -21.45
N LYS A 62 13.02 14.73 -22.28
CA LYS A 62 11.76 15.36 -21.87
C LYS A 62 10.70 14.34 -21.41
N GLU A 63 10.58 13.23 -22.13
CA GLU A 63 9.64 12.17 -21.75
C GLU A 63 10.08 11.47 -20.45
N GLU A 64 11.38 11.33 -20.20
CA GLU A 64 11.90 10.83 -18.93
C GLU A 64 11.60 11.81 -17.77
N ASP A 65 11.78 13.11 -17.98
CA ASP A 65 11.44 14.14 -16.98
C ASP A 65 9.95 14.13 -16.64
N ASP A 66 9.08 14.07 -17.66
CA ASP A 66 7.62 13.99 -17.48
C ASP A 66 7.22 12.75 -16.66
N VAL A 67 7.90 11.61 -16.88
CA VAL A 67 7.69 10.37 -16.13
C VAL A 67 8.14 10.52 -14.68
N ILE A 68 9.28 11.17 -14.43
CA ILE A 68 9.78 11.43 -13.07
C ILE A 68 8.80 12.33 -12.32
N VAL A 69 8.31 13.41 -12.94
CA VAL A 69 7.32 14.31 -12.33
C VAL A 69 6.05 13.55 -11.97
N PHE A 70 5.56 12.69 -12.87
CA PHE A 70 4.38 11.86 -12.62
C PHE A 70 4.58 10.95 -11.40
N TYR A 71 5.68 10.17 -11.36
CA TYR A 71 5.90 9.23 -10.25
C TYR A 71 6.15 9.93 -8.91
N LYS A 72 6.83 11.08 -8.91
CA LYS A 72 6.98 11.90 -7.70
C LYS A 72 5.62 12.34 -7.15
N ALA A 73 4.73 12.85 -8.00
CA ALA A 73 3.39 13.25 -7.56
C ALA A 73 2.57 12.07 -7.02
N VAL A 74 2.72 10.86 -7.59
CA VAL A 74 2.08 9.64 -7.06
C VAL A 74 2.60 9.27 -5.68
N LEU A 75 3.92 9.37 -5.46
CA LEU A 75 4.54 9.10 -4.16
C LEU A 75 4.15 10.16 -3.13
N GLU A 76 4.22 11.45 -3.47
CA GLU A 76 3.79 12.54 -2.60
C GLU A 76 2.31 12.39 -2.21
N ALA A 77 1.43 12.02 -3.14
CA ALA A 77 0.03 11.76 -2.82
C ALA A 77 -0.17 10.49 -1.98
N TYR A 78 0.74 9.51 -2.06
CA TYR A 78 0.72 8.34 -1.18
C TYR A 78 1.17 8.72 0.22
N ASP A 79 2.27 9.44 0.36
CA ASP A 79 2.82 9.90 1.63
C ASP A 79 1.85 10.86 2.34
N ALA A 80 1.24 11.80 1.61
CA ALA A 80 0.19 12.66 2.15
C ALA A 80 -0.99 11.87 2.71
N ARG A 81 -1.43 10.78 2.06
CA ARG A 81 -2.48 9.90 2.61
C ARG A 81 -2.05 9.16 3.88
N GLN A 82 -0.75 8.93 4.07
CA GLN A 82 -0.22 8.36 5.30
C GLN A 82 -0.13 9.43 6.41
N GLU A 83 0.27 10.66 6.06
CA GLU A 83 0.37 11.80 7.00
C GLU A 83 -1.00 12.35 7.43
N ASP A 84 -2.01 12.31 6.55
CA ASP A 84 -3.38 12.78 6.81
C ASP A 84 -4.14 11.92 7.84
N GLY A 85 -3.51 10.89 8.42
CA GLY A 85 -4.03 10.21 9.59
C GLY A 85 -5.41 9.59 9.35
N VAL A 86 -5.56 8.79 8.29
CA VAL A 86 -6.42 7.60 8.43
C VAL A 86 -5.68 6.73 9.46
N GLY A 87 -5.91 7.07 10.73
CA GLY A 87 -5.10 6.68 11.89
C GLY A 87 -4.81 5.21 11.82
N LYS A 88 -3.57 4.85 12.17
CA LYS A 88 -3.22 3.45 12.42
C LYS A 88 -4.37 2.88 13.25
N PRO A 89 -4.99 1.77 12.84
CA PRO A 89 -6.20 1.33 13.54
C PRO A 89 -5.89 1.09 15.02
N GLU A 90 -6.89 1.32 15.87
CA GLU A 90 -6.83 0.87 17.26
C GLU A 90 -6.47 -0.62 17.29
N ILE A 91 -5.63 -1.02 18.25
CA ILE A 91 -5.29 -2.43 18.42
C ILE A 91 -6.59 -3.20 18.70
N PRO A 92 -6.92 -4.22 17.89
CA PRO A 92 -8.13 -5.00 18.13
C PRO A 92 -8.05 -5.70 19.49
N CYS A 93 -8.87 -5.26 20.43
CA CYS A 93 -8.99 -5.87 21.76
C CYS A 93 -10.22 -6.79 21.84
N ARG A 94 -10.18 -7.72 22.79
CA ARG A 94 -11.32 -8.56 23.17
C ARG A 94 -12.17 -7.82 24.21
N ARG A 95 -13.31 -8.41 24.60
CA ARG A 95 -14.20 -7.84 25.63
C ARG A 95 -13.54 -7.70 27.01
N ASP A 96 -12.49 -8.47 27.28
CA ASP A 96 -11.68 -8.43 28.50
C ASP A 96 -10.54 -7.40 28.43
N GLY A 97 -10.52 -6.51 27.42
CA GLY A 97 -9.47 -5.49 27.23
C GLY A 97 -8.19 -6.03 26.59
N LYS A 98 -7.93 -7.34 26.70
CA LYS A 98 -6.71 -7.97 26.15
C LYS A 98 -6.67 -7.97 24.63
N ILE A 99 -5.45 -7.87 24.10
CA ILE A 99 -5.19 -7.88 22.66
C ILE A 99 -5.72 -9.16 21.98
N ASN A 100 -6.54 -8.98 20.96
CA ASN A 100 -7.04 -10.05 20.12
C ASN A 100 -6.00 -10.46 19.06
N GLN A 101 -5.09 -11.34 19.46
CA GLN A 101 -3.97 -11.82 18.62
C GLN A 101 -4.41 -12.32 17.24
N SER A 102 -5.57 -12.98 17.13
CA SER A 102 -6.09 -13.47 15.86
C SER A 102 -6.49 -12.35 14.91
N ALA A 103 -7.08 -11.28 15.44
CA ALA A 103 -7.45 -10.09 14.67
C ALA A 103 -6.22 -9.29 14.24
N VAL A 104 -5.25 -9.09 15.16
CA VAL A 104 -3.96 -8.46 14.83
C VAL A 104 -3.25 -9.23 13.72
N LYS A 105 -3.08 -10.55 13.86
CA LYS A 105 -2.42 -11.38 12.83
C LYS A 105 -3.14 -11.36 11.49
N LYS A 106 -4.47 -11.25 11.51
CA LYS A 106 -5.27 -11.12 10.28
C LYS A 106 -4.96 -9.80 9.58
N TYR A 107 -5.03 -8.68 10.30
CA TYR A 107 -4.73 -7.36 9.75
C TYR A 107 -3.31 -7.28 9.18
N VAL A 108 -2.31 -7.75 9.93
CA VAL A 108 -0.89 -7.78 9.51
C VAL A 108 -0.71 -8.52 8.18
N ARG A 109 -1.39 -9.67 8.00
CA ARG A 109 -1.33 -10.43 6.74
C ARG A 109 -2.06 -9.75 5.60
N GLU A 110 -3.17 -9.05 5.88
CA GLU A 110 -3.90 -8.27 4.88
C GLU A 110 -3.08 -7.07 4.39
N GLN A 111 -2.23 -6.52 5.24
CA GLN A 111 -1.22 -5.51 4.88
C GLN A 111 0.02 -6.10 4.18
N GLY A 112 0.09 -7.43 4.00
CA GLY A 112 1.17 -8.11 3.26
C GLY A 112 2.41 -8.47 4.09
N TYR A 113 2.38 -8.28 5.41
CA TYR A 113 3.50 -8.64 6.28
C TYR A 113 3.48 -10.12 6.67
N SER A 114 4.66 -10.67 6.96
CA SER A 114 4.82 -12.06 7.40
C SER A 114 4.67 -12.17 8.92
N VAL A 115 3.96 -13.21 9.40
CA VAL A 115 3.89 -13.55 10.83
C VAL A 115 4.60 -14.89 11.02
N PRO A 116 5.70 -14.98 11.81
CA PRO A 116 6.25 -13.97 12.71
C PRO A 116 6.99 -12.83 11.98
N CYS A 117 7.07 -11.63 12.59
CA CYS A 117 7.97 -10.56 12.13
C CYS A 117 9.44 -10.97 12.34
N ASP A 118 10.35 -10.25 11.70
CA ASP A 118 11.77 -10.57 11.76
C ASP A 118 12.35 -10.30 13.16
N ALA A 119 11.96 -9.22 13.85
CA ALA A 119 12.36 -8.98 15.24
C ALA A 119 11.97 -10.13 16.19
N CYS A 120 10.75 -10.67 16.07
CA CYS A 120 10.34 -11.84 16.86
C CYS A 120 11.09 -13.13 16.47
N LYS A 121 11.53 -13.28 15.21
CA LYS A 121 12.36 -14.43 14.80
C LYS A 121 13.76 -14.32 15.40
N GLU A 122 14.37 -13.14 15.35
CA GLU A 122 15.71 -12.87 15.87
C GLU A 122 15.77 -13.00 17.39
N ALA A 123 14.71 -12.60 18.10
CA ALA A 123 14.60 -12.73 19.54
C ALA A 123 14.24 -14.15 20.03
N ASP A 124 14.13 -15.14 19.14
CA ASP A 124 13.62 -16.51 19.42
C ASP A 124 12.21 -16.52 20.05
N LYS A 125 11.42 -15.47 19.77
CA LYS A 125 10.03 -15.31 20.25
C LYS A 125 9.00 -15.50 19.14
N ALA A 126 9.36 -16.19 18.05
CA ALA A 126 8.53 -16.39 16.87
C ALA A 126 7.13 -16.97 17.18
N LYS A 127 7.05 -17.87 18.17
CA LYS A 127 5.79 -18.49 18.61
C LYS A 127 4.84 -17.51 19.31
N ASP A 128 5.40 -16.45 19.86
CA ASP A 128 4.72 -15.44 20.65
C ASP A 128 4.62 -14.09 19.91
N CYS A 129 4.82 -14.07 18.60
CA CYS A 129 4.63 -12.87 17.78
C CYS A 129 3.16 -12.41 17.81
N CYS A 130 2.96 -11.09 17.92
CA CYS A 130 1.67 -10.42 18.14
C CYS A 130 0.99 -10.80 19.46
N ARG A 131 1.78 -11.14 20.50
CA ARG A 131 1.29 -11.27 21.88
C ARG A 131 1.65 -10.03 22.67
N GLU A 132 0.81 -9.72 23.65
CA GLU A 132 1.01 -8.66 24.65
C GLU A 132 2.36 -8.78 25.37
N ALA A 133 2.80 -10.01 25.67
CA ALA A 133 4.12 -10.29 26.27
C ALA A 133 5.32 -9.89 25.40
N ASN A 134 5.09 -9.49 24.14
CA ASN A 134 6.12 -9.07 23.18
C ASN A 134 5.76 -7.71 22.54
N LEU A 135 5.01 -6.86 23.23
CA LEU A 135 4.71 -5.50 22.79
C LEU A 135 5.97 -4.70 22.47
N ASP A 136 7.02 -4.91 23.27
CA ASP A 136 8.33 -4.27 23.18
C ASP A 136 9.24 -4.81 22.06
N VAL A 137 8.98 -6.03 21.56
CA VAL A 137 9.83 -6.71 20.56
C VAL A 137 9.15 -6.83 19.20
N CYS A 138 7.82 -6.79 19.14
CA CYS A 138 7.08 -7.12 17.94
C CYS A 138 6.80 -5.87 17.09
N ASP A 139 7.55 -5.68 16.00
CA ASP A 139 7.40 -4.58 15.04
C ASP A 139 5.97 -4.40 14.48
N HIS A 140 5.16 -5.46 14.46
CA HIS A 140 3.78 -5.35 13.99
C HIS A 140 2.92 -4.39 14.82
N PHE A 141 3.28 -4.09 16.07
CA PHE A 141 2.54 -3.14 16.89
C PHE A 141 2.71 -1.69 16.40
N GLU A 142 3.75 -1.39 15.63
CA GLU A 142 3.92 -0.08 14.99
C GLU A 142 2.88 0.19 13.90
N LEU A 143 2.15 -0.84 13.45
CA LEU A 143 1.06 -0.70 12.48
C LEU A 143 -0.25 -0.22 13.12
N PHE A 144 -0.29 -0.11 14.45
CA PHE A 144 -1.48 0.29 15.21
C PHE A 144 -1.21 1.58 15.97
N GLU A 145 -2.29 2.22 16.44
CA GLU A 145 -2.17 3.31 17.40
C GLU A 145 -1.52 2.80 18.71
N PRO A 146 -0.68 3.63 19.36
CA PRO A 146 -0.02 3.24 20.60
C PRO A 146 -1.06 2.85 21.64
N TYR A 147 -0.86 1.69 22.26
CA TYR A 147 -1.70 1.19 23.33
C TYR A 147 -1.36 1.97 24.61
N GLU A 148 -2.15 3.00 24.92
CA GLU A 148 -2.12 3.66 26.23
C GLU A 148 -2.95 2.81 27.19
N ASP A 149 -2.31 2.04 28.07
CA ASP A 149 -3.01 1.43 29.22
C ASP A 149 -3.45 2.58 30.15
N GLU A 150 -4.76 2.72 30.37
CA GLU A 150 -5.34 3.76 31.24
C GLU A 150 -5.01 3.60 32.75
N GLU A 151 -4.01 2.79 33.13
CA GLU A 151 -3.63 2.52 34.53
C GLU A 151 -2.34 3.24 34.96
N GLU A 152 -2.32 4.58 34.94
CA GLU A 152 -1.46 5.36 35.86
C GLU A 152 -2.16 6.65 36.32
N ALA A 153 -3.12 6.52 37.24
CA ALA A 153 -3.62 7.66 38.00
C ALA A 153 -4.04 7.31 39.44
N GLU A 154 -3.31 6.43 40.13
CA GLU A 154 -3.36 6.39 41.59
C GLU A 154 -1.99 6.06 42.19
N SER A 155 -1.27 7.08 42.69
CA SER A 155 -0.58 6.97 43.98
C SER A 155 -0.19 8.34 44.56
N ASN A 156 -0.87 8.66 45.67
CA ASN A 156 -0.44 9.41 46.86
C ASN A 156 0.69 10.45 46.76
N GLU A 157 0.33 11.71 47.02
CA GLU A 157 1.05 12.47 48.06
C GLU A 157 0.07 12.94 49.13
N VAL A 158 0.11 12.25 50.26
CA VAL A 158 -0.32 12.75 51.56
C VAL A 158 0.80 13.66 52.06
N PHE A 159 0.52 14.96 52.20
CA PHE A 159 1.24 15.83 53.13
C PHE A 159 0.28 16.86 53.75
#